data_AF-A0A7X9FQL2-F1
#
_entry.id   AF-A0A7X9FQL2-F1
#
_cell.length_a   1.000
_cell.length_b   1.000
_cell.length_c   1.000
_cell.angle_alpha   90.00
_cell.angle_beta   90.00
_cell.angle_gamma   90.00
#
_symmetry.space_group_name_H-M   'P 1'
#
loop_
_entity.id
_entity.type
_entity.pdbx_description
1 polymer ?
#
loop_
_entity_poly.entity_id
_entity_poly.type
_entity_poly.pdbx_seq_one_letter_code
_entity_poly.pdbx_strand_id
1 'polypeptide(L)'
;MIAELQTLLSARSKLDNPETSMQAKASLKRLADEGVFVQVSAAISYARVALNPDEKREALTLLSSLQERQPEQAQLIEPELRRLKGLSS
;
A
#
# COMPACT_ATOMS: atom_id res chain seq x y z
N MET A 1 15.33 3.16 7.42
CA MET A 1 14.40 3.34 8.56
C MET A 1 13.82 4.76 8.67
N ILE A 2 14.52 5.78 9.20
CA ILE A 2 13.92 7.13 9.43
C ILE A 2 13.43 7.77 8.12
N ALA A 3 14.23 7.71 7.05
CA ALA A 3 13.87 8.28 5.76
C ALA A 3 12.62 7.62 5.12
N GLU A 4 12.48 6.30 5.24
CA GLU A 4 11.30 5.57 4.77
C GLU A 4 10.05 5.97 5.55
N LEU A 5 10.16 6.08 6.88
CA LEU A 5 9.05 6.49 7.72
C LEU A 5 8.60 7.92 7.39
N GLN A 6 9.55 8.84 7.22
CA GLN A 6 9.25 10.22 6.78
C GLN A 6 8.57 10.24 5.41
N THR A 7 9.06 9.43 4.46
CA THR A 7 8.47 9.32 3.13
C THR A 7 7.04 8.77 3.21
N LEU A 8 6.79 7.74 4.02
CA LEU A 8 5.47 7.17 4.24
C LEU A 8 4.49 8.20 4.80
N LEU A 9 4.90 8.91 5.86
CA LEU A 9 4.06 9.92 6.51
C LEU A 9 3.77 11.09 5.56
N SER A 10 4.77 11.56 4.82
CA SER A 10 4.59 12.63 3.83
C SER A 10 3.70 12.21 2.67
N ALA A 11 3.82 10.96 2.21
CA ALA A 11 2.93 10.43 1.17
C ALA A 11 1.49 10.37 1.67
N ARG A 12 1.26 9.87 2.90
CA ARG A 12 -0.08 9.82 3.50
C ARG A 12 -0.73 11.20 3.65
N SER A 13 0.01 12.19 4.13
CA SER A 13 -0.53 13.55 4.30
C SER A 13 -0.90 14.24 2.98
N LYS A 14 -0.38 13.75 1.85
CA LYS A 14 -0.61 14.29 0.50
C LYS A 14 -1.74 13.59 -0.25
N LEU A 15 -2.31 12.51 0.28
CA LEU A 15 -3.36 11.74 -0.39
C LEU A 15 -4.67 12.52 -0.51
N ASP A 16 -4.97 13.40 0.45
CA ASP A 16 -6.22 14.16 0.52
C ASP A 16 -6.27 15.34 -0.46
N ASN A 17 -5.13 15.75 -1.03
CA ASN A 17 -5.08 16.80 -2.04
C ASN A 17 -4.97 16.18 -3.45
N PRO A 18 -5.94 16.42 -4.35
CA PRO A 18 -5.93 15.90 -5.73
C PRO A 18 -4.65 16.22 -6.51
N GLU A 19 -4.06 17.40 -6.32
CA GLU A 19 -2.85 17.84 -7.02
C GLU A 19 -1.62 16.99 -6.64
N THR A 20 -1.58 16.52 -5.39
CA THR A 20 -0.45 15.72 -4.88
C THR A 20 -0.75 14.22 -4.78
N SER A 21 -2.02 13.82 -4.97
CA SER A 21 -2.47 12.44 -4.79
C SER A 21 -1.73 11.46 -5.71
N MET A 22 -1.49 11.82 -6.97
CA MET A 22 -0.76 10.96 -7.90
C MET A 22 0.68 10.70 -7.45
N GLN A 23 1.40 11.75 -7.04
CA GLN A 23 2.76 11.63 -6.52
C GLN A 23 2.81 10.85 -5.19
N ALA A 24 1.81 11.07 -4.33
CA ALA A 24 1.65 10.34 -3.07
C ALA A 24 1.46 8.84 -3.32
N LYS A 25 0.56 8.46 -4.23
CA LYS A 25 0.35 7.06 -4.64
C LYS A 25 1.62 6.43 -5.20
N ALA A 26 2.35 7.14 -6.07
CA ALA A 26 3.63 6.66 -6.60
C ALA A 26 4.66 6.42 -5.49
N SER A 27 4.73 7.31 -4.50
CA SER A 27 5.62 7.17 -3.34
C SER A 27 5.25 5.96 -2.48
N LEU A 28 3.95 5.75 -2.23
CA LEU A 28 3.46 4.58 -1.49
C LEU A 28 3.76 3.27 -2.24
N LYS A 29 3.53 3.24 -3.57
CA LYS A 29 3.86 2.08 -4.40
C LYS A 29 5.35 1.74 -4.34
N ARG A 30 6.21 2.75 -4.50
CA ARG A 30 7.67 2.56 -4.41
C ARG A 30 8.09 2.03 -3.04
N LEU A 31 7.55 2.58 -1.95
CA LEU A 31 7.83 2.10 -0.60
C LEU A 31 7.30 0.69 -0.34
N ALA A 32 6.17 0.31 -0.95
CA ALA A 32 5.61 -1.02 -0.85
C ALA A 32 6.50 -2.07 -1.52
N ASP A 33 7.12 -1.70 -2.65
CA ASP A 33 7.98 -2.58 -3.43
C ASP A 33 9.41 -2.65 -2.87
N GLU A 34 10.04 -1.51 -2.66
CA GLU A 34 11.47 -1.36 -2.35
C GLU A 34 11.78 -1.06 -0.88
N GLY A 35 10.77 -0.70 -0.08
CA GLY A 35 10.98 -0.38 1.33
C GLY A 35 11.58 -1.56 2.09
N VAL A 36 12.13 -1.30 3.28
CA VAL A 36 12.63 -2.37 4.16
C VAL A 36 11.75 -2.46 5.40
N PHE A 37 11.39 -1.31 5.97
CA PHE A 37 10.69 -1.25 7.26
C PHE A 37 9.21 -0.92 7.13
N VAL A 38 8.81 -0.35 6.00
CA VAL A 38 7.46 0.22 5.82
C VAL A 38 6.67 -0.45 4.69
N GLN A 39 7.17 -1.52 4.08
CA GLN A 39 6.55 -2.14 2.89
C GLN A 39 5.07 -2.46 3.10
N VAL A 40 4.76 -3.21 4.16
CA VAL A 40 3.37 -3.62 4.45
C VAL A 40 2.49 -2.40 4.73
N SER A 41 2.99 -1.45 5.53
CA SER A 41 2.26 -0.22 5.87
C SER A 41 1.99 0.64 4.62
N ALA A 42 2.96 0.72 3.70
CA ALA A 42 2.86 1.44 2.44
C ALA A 42 1.90 0.74 1.47
N ALA A 43 2.00 -0.60 1.33
CA ALA A 43 1.14 -1.41 0.48
C ALA A 43 -0.32 -1.32 0.90
N ILE A 44 -0.61 -1.42 2.21
CA ILE A 44 -1.96 -1.23 2.77
C ILE A 44 -2.47 0.18 2.46
N SER A 45 -1.62 1.20 2.61
CA SER A 45 -2.03 2.59 2.34
C SER A 45 -2.37 2.79 0.86
N TYR A 46 -1.51 2.28 -0.03
CA TYR A 46 -1.74 2.30 -1.48
C TYR A 46 -3.03 1.57 -1.86
N ALA A 47 -3.25 0.38 -1.30
CA ALA A 47 -4.45 -0.42 -1.53
C ALA A 47 -5.74 0.31 -1.16
N ARG A 48 -5.74 1.08 -0.06
CA ARG A 48 -6.92 1.83 0.40
C ARG A 48 -7.30 2.98 -0.52
N VAL A 49 -6.32 3.57 -1.21
CA VAL A 49 -6.54 4.71 -2.13
C VAL A 49 -6.53 4.29 -3.61
N ALA A 50 -6.44 2.99 -3.89
CA ALA A 50 -6.57 2.44 -5.23
C ALA A 50 -8.02 2.52 -5.71
N LEU A 51 -8.26 3.34 -6.73
CA LEU A 51 -9.59 3.66 -7.25
C LEU A 51 -9.86 2.93 -8.56
N ASN A 52 -8.92 3.02 -9.50
CA ASN A 52 -9.10 2.45 -10.83
C ASN A 52 -8.69 0.95 -10.86
N PRO A 53 -9.13 0.19 -11.89
CA PRO A 53 -8.86 -1.25 -11.97
C PRO A 53 -7.37 -1.61 -11.97
N ASP A 54 -6.52 -0.79 -12.58
CA ASP A 54 -5.09 -1.03 -12.66
C ASP A 54 -4.42 -0.84 -11.29
N GLU A 55 -4.72 0.26 -10.60
CA GLU A 55 -4.26 0.50 -9.22
C GLU A 55 -4.68 -0.64 -8.27
N LYS A 56 -5.91 -1.15 -8.43
CA LYS A 56 -6.39 -2.29 -7.62
C LYS A 56 -5.64 -3.57 -7.92
N ARG A 57 -5.31 -3.84 -9.19
CA ARG A 57 -4.51 -5.00 -9.60
C ARG A 57 -3.08 -4.91 -9.06
N GLU A 58 -2.47 -3.73 -9.13
CA GLU A 58 -1.15 -3.46 -8.57
C GLU A 58 -1.15 -3.64 -7.05
N ALA A 59 -2.15 -3.11 -6.35
CA ALA A 59 -2.30 -3.27 -4.91
C ALA A 59 -2.47 -4.74 -4.50
N LEU A 60 -3.28 -5.51 -5.24
CA LEU A 60 -3.42 -6.95 -5.03
C LEU A 60 -2.08 -7.68 -5.17
N THR A 61 -1.33 -7.37 -6.22
CA THR A 61 -0.03 -7.99 -6.50
C THR A 61 0.97 -7.71 -5.38
N LEU A 62 1.07 -6.45 -4.95
CA LEU A 62 1.96 -6.03 -3.85
C LEU A 62 1.59 -6.73 -2.54
N LEU A 63 0.31 -6.71 -2.16
CA LEU A 63 -0.15 -7.31 -0.91
C LEU A 63 0.03 -8.83 -0.91
N SER A 64 -0.28 -9.52 -2.01
CA SER A 64 -0.07 -10.98 -2.10
C SER A 64 1.42 -11.34 -2.00
N SER A 65 2.29 -10.63 -2.72
CA SER A 65 3.73 -10.84 -2.62
C SER A 65 4.28 -10.57 -1.21
N LEU A 66 3.76 -9.55 -0.52
CA LEU A 66 4.18 -9.26 0.86
C LEU A 66 3.66 -10.29 1.86
N GLN A 67 2.45 -10.82 1.66
CA GLN A 67 1.90 -11.89 2.50
C GLN A 67 2.77 -13.16 2.43
N GLU A 68 3.27 -13.52 1.24
CA GLU A 68 4.17 -14.66 1.05
C GLU A 68 5.55 -14.43 1.67
N ARG A 69 6.10 -13.21 1.52
CA ARG A 69 7.44 -12.86 2.04
C ARG A 69 7.49 -12.57 3.53
N GLN A 70 6.38 -12.10 4.11
CA GLN A 70 6.25 -11.67 5.51
C GLN A 70 5.01 -12.31 6.15
N PRO A 71 4.99 -13.66 6.30
CA PRO A 71 3.82 -14.37 6.82
C PRO A 71 3.45 -13.95 8.25
N GLU A 72 4.41 -13.45 9.03
CA GLU A 72 4.19 -12.89 10.36
C GLU A 72 3.29 -11.63 10.35
N GLN A 73 3.21 -10.94 9.22
CA GLN A 73 2.34 -9.77 9.03
C GLN A 73 1.06 -10.10 8.26
N ALA A 74 0.80 -11.37 7.92
CA ALA A 74 -0.34 -11.78 7.10
C ALA A 74 -1.69 -11.29 7.66
N GLN A 75 -1.85 -11.26 8.99
CA GLN A 75 -3.07 -10.78 9.65
C GLN A 75 -3.37 -9.30 9.38
N LEU A 76 -2.34 -8.48 9.11
CA LEU A 76 -2.50 -7.07 8.74
C LEU A 76 -2.90 -6.90 7.27
N ILE A 77 -2.46 -7.83 6.42
CA ILE A 77 -2.61 -7.78 4.96
C ILE A 77 -3.97 -8.36 4.51
N GLU A 78 -4.40 -9.45 5.13
CA GLU A 78 -5.58 -10.24 4.74
C GLU A 78 -6.87 -9.40 4.59
N PRO A 79 -7.20 -8.43 5.48
CA PRO A 79 -8.41 -7.62 5.33
C PRO A 79 -8.44 -6.83 4.01
N GLU A 80 -7.30 -6.26 3.60
CA GLU A 80 -7.22 -5.47 2.38
C GLU A 80 -7.24 -6.37 1.13
N LEU A 81 -6.63 -7.56 1.18
CA LEU A 81 -6.72 -8.54 0.10
C LEU A 81 -8.17 -8.98 -0.13
N ARG A 82 -8.91 -9.29 0.94
CA ARG A 82 -10.32 -9.68 0.85
C ARG A 82 -11.17 -8.56 0.28
N ARG A 83 -10.96 -7.32 0.75
CA ARG A 83 -11.65 -6.13 0.23
C ARG A 83 -11.42 -5.94 -1.28
N LEU A 84 -10.17 -6.01 -1.73
CA LEU A 84 -9.84 -5.84 -3.15
C LEU A 84 -10.39 -6.97 -4.03
N LYS A 85 -10.55 -8.18 -3.50
CA LYS A 85 -11.18 -9.33 -4.18
C LYS A 85 -12.71 -9.31 -4.14
N GLY A 86 -13.32 -8.35 -3.43
CA GLY A 86 -14.78 -8.31 -3.23
C GLY A 86 -15.31 -9.40 -2.31
N LEU A 87 -14.47 -9.95 -1.43
CA LEU A 87 -14.78 -11.03 -0.49
C LEU A 87 -15.08 -10.51 0.93
N SER A 88 -15.37 -9.22 1.06
CA SER A 88 -15.81 -8.60 2.30
C SER A 88 -17.28 -8.94 2.52
N SER A 89 -17.55 -9.79 3.52
CA SER A 89 -18.89 -10.04 4.07
C SER A 89 -19.31 -8.94 5.02
#